data_AF-A0A3C2AQ91-F1
#
_entry.id   AF-A0A3C2AQ91-F1
#
_cell.length_a   1.000
_cell.length_b   1.000
_cell.length_c   1.000
_cell.angle_alpha   90.00
_cell.angle_beta   90.00
_cell.angle_gamma   90.00
#
_symmetry.space_group_name_H-M   'P 1'
#
loop_
_entity.id
_entity.type
_entity.pdbx_description
1 polymer ?
#
loop_
_entity_poly.entity_id
_entity_poly.type
_entity_poly.pdbx_seq_one_letter_code
_entity_poly.pdbx_strand_id
1 'polypeptide(L)'
;TPYAQAAQAEFAAAMAVYDSTDAYNNSSKKRMKKAAKLPPLVKPVMDDVTAELVAVLDKAEELKTKYQLNEEGYTLIDKRKISNNEIRLRNIEAVQRNIEKILSPLLTCDKLGRIYNEESFAANKDDIEWLKRAGNMLQKERMDDKGDMTSCIDLPVFIKIAETLYDVEPSALAARKMAKLDVMKEDWAMAKKYYLEAIEQEDDLRRKANDYMGLAYVNNKMGLSGSAKSNCLAAGQLRKNWGNPYLYLATIYAEAAGDCGSNAVEKNAVYWSAINKLSYARSIDPEVADKATKLISAYSQAVPDKGVAFQLGYKEGDQVRIGCWVNETVTVKFY
;
A
#
# COMPACT_ATOMS: atom_id res chain seq x y z
N THR A 1 28.13 -24.52 -15.83
CA THR A 1 29.09 -23.47 -16.22
C THR A 1 29.77 -22.92 -14.97
N PRO A 2 30.94 -22.27 -15.08
CA PRO A 2 31.59 -21.62 -13.94
C PRO A 2 30.65 -20.64 -13.20
N TYR A 3 29.76 -20.00 -13.96
CA TYR A 3 28.69 -19.13 -13.45
C TYR A 3 27.64 -19.87 -12.58
N ALA A 4 27.28 -21.10 -12.94
CA ALA A 4 26.34 -21.92 -12.17
C ALA A 4 26.95 -22.43 -10.83
N GLN A 5 28.26 -22.68 -10.80
CA GLN A 5 28.94 -23.08 -9.56
C GLN A 5 29.12 -21.90 -8.58
N ALA A 6 29.37 -20.70 -9.09
CA ALA A 6 29.42 -19.49 -8.27
C ALA A 6 28.04 -19.17 -7.64
N ALA A 7 26.96 -19.25 -8.43
CA ALA A 7 25.60 -19.05 -7.94
C ALA A 7 25.16 -20.11 -6.90
N GLN A 8 25.61 -21.36 -7.05
CA GLN A 8 25.34 -22.43 -6.10
C GLN A 8 26.09 -22.24 -4.77
N ALA A 9 27.31 -21.69 -4.81
CA ALA A 9 28.09 -21.35 -3.62
C ALA A 9 27.51 -20.15 -2.85
N GLU A 10 27.07 -19.10 -3.56
CA GLU A 10 26.39 -17.95 -2.95
C GLU A 10 25.04 -18.36 -2.32
N PHE A 11 24.29 -19.24 -2.97
CA PHE A 11 23.04 -19.77 -2.43
C PHE A 11 23.25 -20.63 -1.18
N ALA A 12 24.31 -21.45 -1.15
CA ALA A 12 24.65 -22.26 0.01
C ALA A 12 25.08 -21.38 1.20
N ALA A 13 25.82 -20.30 0.95
CA ALA A 13 26.20 -19.33 1.97
C ALA A 13 24.97 -18.59 2.54
N ALA A 14 24.03 -18.18 1.68
CA ALA A 14 22.79 -17.54 2.12
C ALA A 14 21.88 -18.49 2.93
N MET A 15 21.84 -19.78 2.59
CA MET A 15 21.09 -20.80 3.33
C MET A 15 21.69 -21.12 4.71
N ALA A 16 23.01 -21.05 4.87
CA ALA A 16 23.66 -21.26 6.16
C ALA A 16 23.36 -20.12 7.17
N VAL A 17 23.24 -18.88 6.67
CA VAL A 17 22.78 -17.74 7.48
C VAL A 17 21.32 -17.94 7.91
N TYR A 18 20.49 -18.48 7.02
CA TYR A 18 19.08 -18.77 7.30
C TYR A 18 18.86 -19.86 8.38
N ASP A 19 19.65 -20.93 8.40
CA ASP A 19 19.53 -21.97 9.44
C ASP A 19 19.91 -21.45 10.84
N SER A 20 20.76 -20.42 10.91
CA SER A 20 21.11 -19.75 12.18
C SER A 20 19.96 -18.90 12.75
N THR A 21 19.10 -18.34 11.88
CA THR A 21 17.92 -17.57 12.29
C THR A 21 16.75 -18.41 12.83
N ASP A 22 16.62 -19.69 12.44
CA ASP A 22 15.58 -20.56 13.00
C ASP A 22 15.90 -21.02 14.45
N ALA A 23 17.18 -21.02 14.85
CA ALA A 23 17.58 -21.21 16.24
C ALA A 23 17.19 -20.01 17.14
N TYR A 24 17.18 -18.79 16.58
CA TYR A 24 16.75 -17.57 17.27
C TYR A 24 15.25 -17.61 17.62
N ASN A 25 14.41 -18.09 16.71
CA ASN A 25 12.95 -18.17 16.86
C ASN A 25 12.48 -19.04 18.05
N ASN A 26 13.24 -20.09 18.40
CA ASN A 26 12.94 -20.91 19.58
C ASN A 26 13.38 -20.25 20.90
N SER A 27 14.38 -19.36 20.86
CA SER A 27 14.82 -18.59 22.04
C SER A 27 13.86 -17.46 22.41
N SER A 28 13.17 -16.89 21.41
CA SER A 28 12.20 -15.78 21.54
C SER A 28 10.97 -16.18 22.37
N LYS A 29 10.44 -17.40 22.20
CA LYS A 29 9.32 -17.92 23.03
C LYS A 29 9.67 -17.99 24.52
N LYS A 30 10.94 -18.25 24.86
CA LYS A 30 11.42 -18.33 26.25
C LYS A 30 11.66 -16.94 26.85
N ARG A 31 12.04 -15.96 26.02
CA ARG A 31 12.19 -14.54 26.41
C ARG A 31 10.84 -13.81 26.59
N MET A 32 9.85 -14.11 25.76
CA MET A 32 8.49 -13.54 25.87
C MET A 32 7.78 -13.90 27.18
N LYS A 33 8.00 -15.11 27.73
CA LYS A 33 7.49 -15.50 29.05
C LYS A 33 8.18 -14.78 30.22
N LYS A 34 9.38 -14.22 30.00
CA LYS A 34 10.16 -13.47 31.02
C LYS A 34 9.90 -11.96 30.96
N ALA A 35 9.39 -11.44 29.84
CA ALA A 35 9.06 -10.03 29.62
C ALA A 35 7.79 -9.54 30.36
N ALA A 36 6.95 -10.43 30.89
CA ALA A 36 5.74 -10.08 31.63
C ALA A 36 5.99 -9.54 33.07
N LYS A 37 7.23 -9.21 33.44
CA LYS A 37 7.61 -8.81 34.81
C LYS A 37 8.63 -7.65 34.91
N LEU A 38 8.74 -6.74 33.93
CA LEU A 38 9.68 -5.60 34.00
C LEU A 38 9.00 -4.23 33.81
N PRO A 39 9.49 -3.16 34.49
CA PRO A 39 8.94 -1.79 34.53
C PRO A 39 9.23 -0.96 33.24
N PRO A 40 8.78 0.32 33.11
CA PRO A 40 8.27 0.87 31.85
C PRO A 40 9.32 1.27 30.79
N LEU A 41 8.84 1.19 29.54
CA LEU A 41 9.32 1.77 28.27
C LEU A 41 10.80 1.58 27.90
N VAL A 42 11.15 0.33 27.57
CA VAL A 42 12.13 0.09 26.50
C VAL A 42 11.34 0.02 25.18
N LYS A 43 11.67 0.91 24.24
CA LYS A 43 11.04 0.97 22.91
C LYS A 43 11.04 -0.43 22.27
N PRO A 44 9.91 -0.95 21.78
CA PRO A 44 9.93 -2.12 20.90
C PRO A 44 10.52 -1.66 19.56
N VAL A 45 11.84 -1.66 19.47
CA VAL A 45 12.53 -1.62 18.18
C VAL A 45 12.38 -3.04 17.63
N MET A 46 11.80 -3.20 16.43
CA MET A 46 12.07 -4.44 15.69
C MET A 46 13.58 -4.58 15.62
N ASP A 47 14.13 -5.75 15.97
CA ASP A 47 15.58 -5.91 15.80
C ASP A 47 15.95 -5.61 14.34
N ASP A 48 17.14 -5.04 14.13
CA ASP A 48 17.59 -4.57 12.81
C ASP A 48 17.47 -5.70 11.75
N VAL A 49 17.59 -6.95 12.20
CA VAL A 49 17.39 -8.19 11.44
C VAL A 49 15.99 -8.28 10.83
N THR A 50 14.94 -7.92 11.56
CA THR A 50 13.58 -7.98 11.01
C THR A 50 13.33 -6.88 9.99
N ALA A 51 13.89 -5.69 10.19
CA ALA A 51 13.80 -4.60 9.21
C ALA A 51 14.58 -4.94 7.92
N GLU A 52 15.76 -5.56 8.08
CA GLU A 52 16.58 -6.04 6.97
C GLU A 52 15.88 -7.17 6.18
N LEU A 53 15.22 -8.11 6.87
CA LEU A 53 14.45 -9.17 6.22
C LEU A 53 13.30 -8.62 5.38
N VAL A 54 12.58 -7.61 5.88
CA VAL A 54 11.52 -6.93 5.10
C VAL A 54 12.12 -6.29 3.85
N ALA A 55 13.22 -5.56 3.99
CA ALA A 55 13.90 -4.92 2.86
C ALA A 55 14.41 -5.93 1.81
N VAL A 56 14.95 -7.08 2.25
CA VAL A 56 15.39 -8.16 1.35
C VAL A 56 14.23 -8.76 0.57
N LEU A 57 13.09 -9.01 1.22
CA LEU A 57 11.91 -9.53 0.54
C LEU A 57 11.33 -8.52 -0.46
N ASP A 58 11.39 -7.24 -0.15
CA ASP A 58 10.96 -6.17 -1.03
C ASP A 58 11.86 -6.06 -2.26
N LYS A 59 13.18 -6.17 -2.05
CA LYS A 59 14.14 -6.22 -3.15
C LYS A 59 13.96 -7.46 -4.02
N ALA A 60 13.60 -8.59 -3.45
CA ALA A 60 13.31 -9.80 -4.21
C ALA A 60 12.07 -9.62 -5.10
N GLU A 61 10.99 -9.04 -4.58
CA GLU A 61 9.78 -8.73 -5.35
C GLU A 61 10.05 -7.66 -6.41
N GLU A 62 10.93 -6.70 -6.11
CA GLU A 62 11.46 -5.73 -7.08
C GLU A 62 12.09 -6.41 -8.28
N LEU A 63 13.06 -7.28 -8.03
CA LEU A 63 13.78 -7.98 -9.09
C LEU A 63 12.84 -8.88 -9.90
N LYS A 64 11.90 -9.56 -9.23
CA LYS A 64 10.87 -10.38 -9.89
C LYS A 64 10.02 -9.55 -10.86
N THR A 65 9.58 -8.39 -10.43
CA THR A 65 8.73 -7.49 -11.22
C THR A 65 9.52 -6.83 -12.35
N LYS A 66 10.70 -6.28 -12.05
CA LYS A 66 11.58 -5.58 -13.00
C LYS A 66 12.00 -6.47 -14.16
N TYR A 67 12.35 -7.73 -13.88
CA TYR A 67 12.83 -8.67 -14.90
C TYR A 67 11.75 -9.63 -15.43
N GLN A 68 10.48 -9.41 -15.05
CA GLN A 68 9.35 -10.27 -15.44
C GLN A 68 9.65 -11.76 -15.22
N LEU A 69 10.36 -12.08 -14.13
CA LEU A 69 10.78 -13.45 -13.84
C LEU A 69 9.55 -14.31 -13.59
N ASN A 70 9.25 -15.20 -14.55
CA ASN A 70 8.19 -16.18 -14.41
C ASN A 70 8.67 -17.34 -13.53
N GLU A 71 7.74 -18.01 -12.85
CA GLU A 71 8.06 -19.15 -11.97
C GLU A 71 8.31 -20.45 -12.75
N GLU A 72 8.40 -20.38 -14.09
CA GLU A 72 8.50 -21.51 -14.99
C GLU A 72 9.86 -22.22 -14.90
N GLY A 73 10.86 -21.61 -14.24
CA GLY A 73 12.15 -22.22 -13.91
C GLY A 73 12.33 -22.64 -12.44
N TYR A 74 11.34 -22.39 -11.57
CA TYR A 74 11.46 -22.67 -10.13
C TYR A 74 11.18 -24.13 -9.81
N THR A 75 12.08 -24.74 -9.03
CA THR A 75 11.84 -26.07 -8.50
C THR A 75 10.69 -26.03 -7.49
N LEU A 76 10.10 -27.20 -7.19
CA LEU A 76 9.10 -27.33 -6.13
C LEU A 76 9.62 -26.81 -4.77
N ILE A 77 10.93 -26.93 -4.54
CA ILE A 77 11.58 -26.44 -3.31
C ILE A 77 11.60 -24.91 -3.30
N ASP A 78 11.91 -24.26 -4.43
CA ASP A 78 11.94 -22.80 -4.54
C ASP A 78 10.54 -22.22 -4.33
N LYS A 79 9.52 -22.82 -4.96
CA LYS A 79 8.11 -22.42 -4.76
C LYS A 79 7.68 -22.54 -3.30
N ARG A 80 8.09 -23.62 -2.61
CA ARG A 80 7.82 -23.79 -1.17
C ARG A 80 8.52 -22.72 -0.32
N LYS A 81 9.78 -22.39 -0.63
CA LYS A 81 10.54 -21.35 0.09
C LYS A 81 9.90 -19.98 -0.09
N ILE A 82 9.51 -19.63 -1.31
CA ILE A 82 8.82 -18.37 -1.62
C ILE A 82 7.52 -18.27 -0.81
N SER A 83 6.66 -19.29 -0.86
CA SER A 83 5.40 -19.31 -0.10
C SER A 83 5.62 -19.20 1.42
N ASN A 84 6.62 -19.90 1.97
CA ASN A 84 6.97 -19.77 3.38
C ASN A 84 7.44 -18.34 3.75
N ASN A 85 8.21 -17.69 2.88
CA ASN A 85 8.67 -16.32 3.11
C ASN A 85 7.53 -15.30 3.00
N GLU A 86 6.58 -15.48 2.09
CA GLU A 86 5.35 -14.68 2.04
C GLU A 86 4.53 -14.81 3.33
N ILE A 87 4.43 -16.02 3.90
CA ILE A 87 3.79 -16.23 5.20
C ILE A 87 4.53 -15.48 6.31
N ARG A 88 5.87 -15.57 6.35
CA ARG A 88 6.69 -14.84 7.33
C ARG A 88 6.52 -13.33 7.20
N LEU A 89 6.52 -12.80 5.99
CA LEU A 89 6.32 -11.38 5.72
C LEU A 89 4.97 -10.91 6.27
N ARG A 90 3.88 -11.64 5.97
CA ARG A 90 2.55 -11.33 6.52
C ARG A 90 2.54 -11.32 8.04
N ASN A 91 3.25 -12.24 8.68
CA ASN A 91 3.36 -12.28 10.14
C ASN A 91 4.16 -11.09 10.71
N ILE A 92 5.24 -10.69 10.05
CA ILE A 92 6.03 -9.50 10.45
C ILE A 92 5.21 -8.23 10.32
N GLU A 93 4.51 -8.06 9.19
CA GLU A 93 3.60 -6.93 8.97
C GLU A 93 2.49 -6.91 10.05
N ALA A 94 1.97 -8.07 10.45
CA ALA A 94 1.01 -8.15 11.56
C ALA A 94 1.59 -7.70 12.91
N VAL A 95 2.84 -8.05 13.21
CA VAL A 95 3.54 -7.56 14.41
C VAL A 95 3.74 -6.05 14.35
N GLN A 96 4.20 -5.53 13.22
CA GLN A 96 4.40 -4.09 13.03
C GLN A 96 3.10 -3.32 13.29
N ARG A 97 1.97 -3.78 12.74
CA ARG A 97 0.66 -3.15 12.99
C ARG A 97 0.24 -3.20 14.44
N ASN A 98 0.50 -4.29 15.15
CA ASN A 98 0.18 -4.38 16.57
C ASN A 98 1.02 -3.41 17.41
N ILE A 99 2.31 -3.23 17.06
CA ILE A 99 3.17 -2.20 17.65
C ILE A 99 2.58 -0.82 17.36
N GLU A 100 2.19 -0.54 16.12
CA GLU A 100 1.60 0.74 15.74
C GLU A 100 0.29 1.04 16.47
N LYS A 101 -0.58 0.03 16.68
CA LYS A 101 -1.80 0.18 17.49
C LYS A 101 -1.49 0.56 18.94
N ILE A 102 -0.42 0.00 19.52
CA ILE A 102 0.01 0.32 20.90
C ILE A 102 0.63 1.73 20.95
N LEU A 103 1.40 2.11 19.93
CA LEU A 103 2.10 3.38 19.91
C LEU A 103 1.23 4.57 19.45
N SER A 104 0.20 4.35 18.63
CA SER A 104 -0.62 5.42 18.05
C SER A 104 -1.19 6.37 19.13
N PRO A 105 -1.76 5.90 20.25
CA PRO A 105 -2.24 6.78 21.33
C PRO A 105 -1.13 7.57 22.05
N LEU A 106 0.13 7.13 21.93
CA LEU A 106 1.29 7.80 22.52
C LEU A 106 1.89 8.84 21.57
N LEU A 107 1.58 8.77 20.28
CA LEU A 107 2.17 9.58 19.22
C LEU A 107 1.13 10.45 18.51
N THR A 108 0.13 10.96 19.24
CA THR A 108 -0.88 11.89 18.70
C THR A 108 -0.23 13.15 18.12
N CYS A 109 -0.90 13.82 17.17
CA CYS A 109 -0.36 15.03 16.56
C CYS A 109 -0.14 16.16 17.58
N ASP A 110 -0.96 16.25 18.64
CA ASP A 110 -0.74 17.17 19.75
C ASP A 110 0.58 16.90 20.49
N LYS A 111 0.92 15.63 20.74
CA LYS A 111 2.17 15.26 21.41
C LYS A 111 3.35 15.45 20.49
N LEU A 112 3.20 15.11 19.21
CA LEU A 112 4.24 15.33 18.22
C LEU A 112 4.50 16.81 17.96
N GLY A 113 3.47 17.65 17.92
CA GLY A 113 3.59 19.10 17.75
C GLY A 113 4.28 19.80 18.92
N ARG A 114 4.40 19.15 20.10
CA ARG A 114 5.24 19.64 21.20
C ARG A 114 6.72 19.32 21.00
N ILE A 115 7.04 18.28 20.23
CA ILE A 115 8.41 17.82 19.96
C ILE A 115 8.93 18.47 18.68
N TYR A 116 8.14 18.38 17.62
CA TYR A 116 8.38 19.00 16.33
C TYR A 116 7.61 20.31 16.30
N ASN A 117 8.33 21.40 16.50
CA ASN A 117 7.78 22.74 16.58
C ASN A 117 8.77 23.73 15.96
N GLU A 118 8.45 25.02 16.03
CA GLU A 118 9.30 26.06 15.46
C GLU A 118 10.71 26.08 16.04
N GLU A 119 10.85 25.89 17.35
CA GLU A 119 12.14 25.92 18.05
C GLU A 119 13.01 24.74 17.62
N SER A 120 12.45 23.53 17.61
CA SER A 120 13.20 22.35 17.18
C SER A 120 13.52 22.37 15.69
N PHE A 121 12.65 22.93 14.85
CA PHE A 121 12.97 23.16 13.45
C PHE A 121 14.11 24.18 13.29
N ALA A 122 14.04 25.34 13.94
CA ALA A 122 15.06 26.37 13.83
C ALA A 122 16.46 25.88 14.26
N ALA A 123 16.51 25.00 15.27
CA ALA A 123 17.75 24.39 15.75
C ALA A 123 18.31 23.29 14.82
N ASN A 124 17.49 22.68 13.96
CA ASN A 124 17.86 21.50 13.17
C ASN A 124 17.63 21.67 11.65
N LYS A 125 17.30 22.87 11.17
CA LYS A 125 16.95 23.13 9.77
C LYS A 125 18.06 22.77 8.77
N ASP A 126 19.31 22.72 9.22
CA ASP A 126 20.47 22.35 8.39
C ASP A 126 20.89 20.87 8.61
N ASP A 127 20.23 20.13 9.53
CA ASP A 127 20.41 18.69 9.74
C ASP A 127 19.42 17.92 8.86
N ILE A 128 19.89 17.53 7.67
CA ILE A 128 19.14 16.75 6.68
C ILE A 128 18.56 15.47 7.28
N GLU A 129 19.32 14.78 8.12
CA GLU A 129 18.86 13.52 8.72
C GLU A 129 17.76 13.76 9.76
N TRP A 130 17.82 14.87 10.49
CA TRP A 130 16.71 15.32 11.32
C TRP A 130 15.48 15.66 10.48
N LEU A 131 15.61 16.41 9.39
CA LEU A 131 14.50 16.76 8.49
C LEU A 131 13.82 15.50 7.92
N LYS A 132 14.60 14.51 7.46
CA LYS A 132 14.10 13.21 6.99
C LYS A 132 13.32 12.49 8.08
N ARG A 133 13.90 12.36 9.28
CA ARG A 133 13.25 11.68 10.41
C ARG A 133 11.98 12.40 10.87
N ALA A 134 12.04 13.71 11.07
CA ALA A 134 10.91 14.52 11.51
C ALA A 134 9.78 14.51 10.49
N GLY A 135 10.09 14.75 9.21
CA GLY A 135 9.11 14.67 8.13
C GLY A 135 8.52 13.27 7.98
N ASN A 136 9.27 12.20 8.22
CA ASN A 136 8.74 10.83 8.21
C ASN A 136 7.83 10.55 9.41
N MET A 137 8.20 11.06 10.58
CA MET A 137 7.41 10.93 11.78
C MET A 137 6.08 11.66 11.66
N LEU A 138 6.07 12.89 11.12
CA LEU A 138 4.86 13.72 11.00
C LEU A 138 3.89 13.21 9.92
N GLN A 139 4.42 12.79 8.76
CA GLN A 139 3.58 12.31 7.65
C GLN A 139 2.95 10.93 7.88
N LYS A 140 3.41 10.19 8.87
CA LYS A 140 2.95 8.82 9.11
C LYS A 140 1.51 8.85 9.59
N GLU A 141 0.65 8.09 8.93
CA GLU A 141 -0.73 7.90 9.34
C GLU A 141 -0.79 7.19 10.71
N ARG A 142 -1.68 7.65 11.58
CA ARG A 142 -1.93 7.11 12.92
C ARG A 142 -3.39 7.29 13.32
N MET A 143 -3.88 6.45 14.22
CA MET A 143 -5.21 6.65 14.78
C MET A 143 -5.16 7.78 15.80
N ASP A 144 -6.09 8.72 15.72
CA ASP A 144 -6.29 9.73 16.75
C ASP A 144 -7.09 9.18 17.95
N ASP A 145 -7.35 10.05 18.94
CA ASP A 145 -8.10 9.69 20.15
C ASP A 145 -9.57 9.31 19.87
N LYS A 146 -10.08 9.62 18.68
CA LYS A 146 -11.44 9.28 18.23
C LYS A 146 -11.48 7.99 17.40
N GLY A 147 -10.32 7.43 17.07
CA GLY A 147 -10.17 6.24 16.23
C GLY A 147 -10.15 6.55 14.74
N ASP A 148 -10.04 7.83 14.36
CA ASP A 148 -9.95 8.26 12.97
C ASP A 148 -8.49 8.21 12.49
N MET A 149 -8.30 7.81 11.24
CA MET A 149 -6.98 7.77 10.61
C MET A 149 -6.55 9.20 10.24
N THR A 150 -5.48 9.70 10.86
CA THR A 150 -4.95 11.06 10.65
C THR A 150 -3.43 11.06 10.41
N SER A 151 -2.89 12.17 9.95
CA SER A 151 -1.45 12.44 9.89
C SER A 151 -1.18 13.88 10.33
N CYS A 152 0.04 14.18 10.77
CA CYS A 152 0.37 15.48 11.35
C CYS A 152 0.99 16.43 10.31
N ILE A 153 0.55 16.31 9.06
CA ILE A 153 1.05 17.10 7.92
C ILE A 153 0.48 18.52 7.89
N ASP A 154 -0.58 18.76 8.66
CA ASP A 154 -1.25 20.03 8.87
C ASP A 154 -0.53 20.96 9.85
N LEU A 155 0.40 20.41 10.65
CA LEU A 155 1.22 21.21 11.54
C LEU A 155 2.13 22.16 10.72
N PRO A 156 2.20 23.46 11.07
CA PRO A 156 3.05 24.43 10.34
C PRO A 156 4.52 24.00 10.21
N VAL A 157 5.04 23.29 11.21
CA VAL A 157 6.40 22.75 11.19
C VAL A 157 6.61 21.72 10.07
N PHE A 158 5.58 20.93 9.71
CA PHE A 158 5.69 19.95 8.63
C PHE A 158 5.90 20.64 7.28
N ILE A 159 5.17 21.73 7.05
CA ILE A 159 5.29 22.56 5.84
C ILE A 159 6.74 23.02 5.69
N LYS A 160 7.30 23.63 6.74
CA LYS A 160 8.70 24.09 6.78
C LYS A 160 9.69 22.97 6.53
N ILE A 161 9.49 21.81 7.16
CA ILE A 161 10.36 20.64 6.97
C ILE A 161 10.29 20.15 5.52
N ALA A 162 9.09 20.03 4.94
CA ALA A 162 8.90 19.52 3.59
C ALA A 162 9.55 20.44 2.54
N GLU A 163 9.30 21.76 2.65
CA GLU A 163 9.87 22.77 1.75
C GLU A 163 11.39 22.81 1.88
N THR A 164 11.91 22.91 3.12
CA THR A 164 13.37 22.95 3.35
C THR A 164 14.05 21.69 2.82
N LEU A 165 13.50 20.50 3.10
CA LEU A 165 14.09 19.24 2.65
C LEU A 165 14.09 19.13 1.12
N TYR A 166 13.01 19.58 0.46
CA TYR A 166 12.95 19.58 -1.00
C TYR A 166 13.96 20.57 -1.60
N ASP A 167 14.15 21.74 -0.99
CA ASP A 167 15.11 22.73 -1.47
C ASP A 167 16.57 22.28 -1.30
N VAL A 168 16.90 21.62 -0.18
CA VAL A 168 18.28 21.21 0.12
C VAL A 168 18.66 19.86 -0.48
N GLU A 169 17.72 18.93 -0.62
CA GLU A 169 17.95 17.57 -1.13
C GLU A 169 16.71 17.06 -1.91
N PRO A 170 16.50 17.56 -3.15
CA PRO A 170 15.50 17.02 -4.05
C PRO A 170 15.69 15.50 -4.20
N SER A 171 14.68 14.74 -3.80
CA SER A 171 14.70 13.28 -3.77
C SER A 171 13.27 12.75 -3.84
N ALA A 172 13.10 11.46 -4.16
CA ALA A 172 11.80 10.81 -4.12
C ALA A 172 11.06 11.02 -2.79
N LEU A 173 11.81 10.98 -1.68
CA LEU A 173 11.27 11.21 -0.34
C LEU A 173 10.78 12.65 -0.16
N ALA A 174 11.57 13.64 -0.60
CA ALA A 174 11.22 15.05 -0.48
C ALA A 174 10.03 15.40 -1.39
N ALA A 175 10.06 14.96 -2.65
CA ALA A 175 8.96 15.14 -3.60
C ALA A 175 7.65 14.53 -3.06
N ARG A 176 7.68 13.32 -2.50
CA ARG A 176 6.51 12.71 -1.87
C ARG A 176 5.93 13.55 -0.72
N LYS A 177 6.77 14.23 0.07
CA LYS A 177 6.29 15.12 1.14
C LYS A 177 5.59 16.34 0.57
N MET A 178 6.17 16.95 -0.46
CA MET A 178 5.53 18.06 -1.20
C MET A 178 4.19 17.61 -1.80
N ALA A 179 4.15 16.42 -2.42
CA ALA A 179 2.91 15.88 -2.97
C ALA A 179 1.79 15.74 -1.92
N LYS A 180 2.12 15.24 -0.72
CA LYS A 180 1.17 15.14 0.40
C LYS A 180 0.72 16.50 0.92
N LEU A 181 1.64 17.46 0.98
CA LEU A 181 1.35 18.84 1.37
C LEU A 181 0.36 19.47 0.39
N ASP A 182 0.53 19.26 -0.91
CA ASP A 182 -0.35 19.79 -1.94
C ASP A 182 -1.69 19.07 -1.99
N VAL A 183 -1.74 17.76 -1.70
CA VAL A 183 -3.01 17.04 -1.45
C VAL A 183 -3.81 17.68 -0.32
N MET A 184 -3.15 18.02 0.79
CA MET A 184 -3.79 18.68 1.93
C MET A 184 -4.30 20.08 1.58
N LYS A 185 -3.56 20.81 0.75
CA LYS A 185 -3.95 22.14 0.24
C LYS A 185 -4.99 22.07 -0.90
N GLU A 186 -5.36 20.87 -1.34
CA GLU A 186 -6.18 20.61 -2.53
C GLU A 186 -5.59 21.18 -3.83
N ASP A 187 -4.28 21.43 -3.88
CA ASP A 187 -3.56 21.76 -5.10
C ASP A 187 -3.22 20.48 -5.87
N TRP A 188 -4.24 19.95 -6.56
CA TRP A 188 -4.13 18.68 -7.28
C TRP A 188 -3.08 18.72 -8.40
N ALA A 189 -2.85 19.89 -9.01
CA ALA A 189 -1.90 20.03 -10.10
C ALA A 189 -0.46 19.89 -9.58
N MET A 190 -0.13 20.57 -8.47
CA MET A 190 1.19 20.45 -7.84
C MET A 190 1.39 19.08 -7.20
N ALA A 191 0.37 18.55 -6.52
CA ALA A 191 0.41 17.20 -5.97
C ALA A 191 0.74 16.15 -7.05
N LYS A 192 0.09 16.25 -8.22
CA LYS A 192 0.35 15.38 -9.37
C LYS A 192 1.80 15.48 -9.84
N LYS A 193 2.32 16.72 -9.99
CA LYS A 193 3.70 16.97 -10.41
C LYS A 193 4.69 16.27 -9.47
N TYR A 194 4.54 16.47 -8.16
CA TYR A 194 5.48 15.91 -7.18
C TYR A 194 5.34 14.40 -6.99
N TYR A 195 4.14 13.82 -7.13
CA TYR A 195 4.02 12.36 -7.15
C TYR A 195 4.71 11.74 -8.37
N LEU A 196 4.63 12.37 -9.55
CA LEU A 196 5.34 11.89 -10.74
C LEU A 196 6.86 11.94 -10.53
N GLU A 197 7.37 13.04 -9.99
CA GLU A 197 8.79 13.18 -9.64
C GLU A 197 9.23 12.13 -8.61
N ALA A 198 8.42 11.89 -7.58
CA ALA A 198 8.68 10.85 -6.59
C ALA A 198 8.74 9.45 -7.22
N ILE A 199 7.80 9.12 -8.10
CA ILE A 199 7.77 7.85 -8.83
C ILE A 199 9.00 7.68 -9.72
N GLU A 200 9.43 8.74 -10.41
CA GLU A 200 10.60 8.68 -11.30
C GLU A 200 11.89 8.38 -10.55
N GLN A 201 12.05 8.95 -9.35
CA GLN A 201 13.27 8.85 -8.55
C GLN A 201 13.28 7.71 -7.53
N GLU A 202 12.12 7.11 -7.21
CA GLU A 202 12.03 6.08 -6.16
C GLU A 202 12.49 4.72 -6.69
N ASP A 203 13.45 4.09 -6.05
CA ASP A 203 13.87 2.72 -6.40
C ASP A 203 13.06 1.66 -5.64
N ASP A 204 12.63 1.97 -4.42
CA ASP A 204 11.87 1.04 -3.59
C ASP A 204 10.46 0.84 -4.15
N LEU A 205 10.14 -0.38 -4.58
CA LEU A 205 8.84 -0.65 -5.20
C LEU A 205 7.65 -0.41 -4.28
N ARG A 206 7.79 -0.65 -2.98
CA ARG A 206 6.68 -0.44 -2.05
C ARG A 206 6.35 1.03 -1.91
N ARG A 207 7.38 1.86 -1.78
CA ARG A 207 7.25 3.32 -1.73
C ARG A 207 6.73 3.86 -3.05
N LYS A 208 7.27 3.39 -4.18
CA LYS A 208 6.78 3.73 -5.52
C LYS A 208 5.31 3.34 -5.70
N ALA A 209 4.89 2.16 -5.22
CA ALA A 209 3.50 1.75 -5.25
C ALA A 209 2.60 2.66 -4.40
N ASN A 210 3.09 3.13 -3.24
CA ASN A 210 2.37 4.10 -2.41
C ASN A 210 2.23 5.46 -3.13
N ASP A 211 3.24 5.89 -3.89
CA ASP A 211 3.15 7.11 -4.69
C ASP A 211 2.17 6.96 -5.86
N TYR A 212 2.15 5.80 -6.53
CA TYR A 212 1.11 5.51 -7.52
C TYR A 212 -0.29 5.57 -6.90
N MET A 213 -0.48 5.11 -5.68
CA MET A 213 -1.77 5.26 -4.98
C MET A 213 -2.11 6.72 -4.68
N GLY A 214 -1.13 7.52 -4.22
CA GLY A 214 -1.32 8.95 -4.04
C GLY A 214 -1.68 9.66 -5.35
N LEU A 215 -0.98 9.32 -6.44
CA LEU A 215 -1.26 9.83 -7.78
C LEU A 215 -2.62 9.35 -8.32
N ALA A 216 -3.06 8.14 -7.98
CA ALA A 216 -4.39 7.64 -8.31
C ALA A 216 -5.47 8.49 -7.64
N TYR A 217 -5.31 8.77 -6.34
CA TYR A 217 -6.21 9.65 -5.60
C TYR A 217 -6.27 11.06 -6.20
N VAL A 218 -5.12 11.66 -6.46
CA VAL A 218 -5.01 12.99 -7.09
C VAL A 218 -5.70 13.00 -8.46
N ASN A 219 -5.41 12.03 -9.33
CA ASN A 219 -6.05 11.95 -10.64
C ASN A 219 -7.57 11.77 -10.52
N ASN A 220 -8.07 11.01 -9.54
CA ASN A 220 -9.52 10.89 -9.34
C ASN A 220 -10.14 12.23 -8.92
N LYS A 221 -9.50 12.98 -8.00
CA LYS A 221 -9.94 14.33 -7.60
C LYS A 221 -9.93 15.34 -8.75
N MET A 222 -9.08 15.14 -9.74
CA MET A 222 -9.05 15.94 -10.98
C MET A 222 -10.07 15.48 -12.04
N GLY A 223 -10.90 14.46 -11.78
CA GLY A 223 -11.82 13.89 -12.76
C GLY A 223 -11.15 13.03 -13.84
N LEU A 224 -9.87 12.66 -13.65
CA LEU A 224 -9.08 11.86 -14.57
C LEU A 224 -9.16 10.36 -14.22
N SER A 225 -10.37 9.80 -14.17
CA SER A 225 -10.63 8.43 -13.68
C SER A 225 -9.89 7.34 -14.45
N GLY A 226 -9.68 7.52 -15.76
CA GLY A 226 -8.86 6.60 -16.57
C GLY A 226 -7.39 6.56 -16.11
N SER A 227 -6.80 7.72 -15.80
CA SER A 227 -5.46 7.79 -15.23
C SER A 227 -5.41 7.25 -13.80
N ALA A 228 -6.45 7.50 -13.00
CA ALA A 228 -6.56 6.92 -11.66
C ALA A 228 -6.59 5.39 -11.71
N LYS A 229 -7.37 4.80 -12.63
CA LYS A 229 -7.38 3.36 -12.91
C LYS A 229 -5.98 2.83 -13.20
N SER A 230 -5.28 3.43 -14.17
CA SER A 230 -3.93 2.97 -14.54
C SER A 230 -2.97 2.99 -13.36
N ASN A 231 -3.04 4.01 -12.50
CA ASN A 231 -2.18 4.12 -11.33
C ASN A 231 -2.52 3.10 -10.23
N CYS A 232 -3.81 2.81 -9.99
CA CYS A 232 -4.19 1.72 -9.08
C CYS A 232 -3.64 0.37 -9.56
N LEU A 233 -3.72 0.10 -10.86
CA LEU A 233 -3.18 -1.13 -11.45
C LEU A 233 -1.65 -1.18 -11.34
N ALA A 234 -0.96 -0.08 -11.62
CA ALA A 234 0.49 0.01 -11.43
C ALA A 234 0.89 -0.24 -9.97
N ALA A 235 0.19 0.37 -9.01
CA ALA A 235 0.42 0.14 -7.58
C ALA A 235 0.23 -1.34 -7.18
N GLY A 236 -0.84 -1.98 -7.66
CA GLY A 236 -1.11 -3.40 -7.40
C GLY A 236 -0.10 -4.35 -8.06
N GLN A 237 0.46 -3.99 -9.22
CA GLN A 237 1.51 -4.76 -9.88
C GLN A 237 2.84 -4.73 -9.10
N LEU A 238 3.18 -3.57 -8.53
CA LEU A 238 4.39 -3.40 -7.72
C LEU A 238 4.28 -4.07 -6.34
N ARG A 239 3.06 -4.31 -5.84
CA ARG A 239 2.78 -4.97 -4.55
C ARG A 239 1.69 -6.02 -4.68
N LYS A 240 2.06 -7.25 -5.05
CA LYS A 240 1.12 -8.34 -5.40
C LYS A 240 0.12 -8.73 -4.30
N ASN A 241 0.48 -8.58 -3.03
CA ASN A 241 -0.37 -8.94 -1.89
C ASN A 241 -1.01 -7.71 -1.22
N TRP A 242 -1.25 -6.64 -2.01
CA TRP A 242 -1.82 -5.40 -1.50
C TRP A 242 -3.19 -5.15 -2.12
N GLY A 243 -4.24 -5.24 -1.31
CA GLY A 243 -5.64 -5.15 -1.75
C GLY A 243 -6.15 -3.71 -1.88
N ASN A 244 -5.53 -2.73 -1.21
CA ASN A 244 -5.99 -1.34 -1.23
C ASN A 244 -6.12 -0.72 -2.63
N PRO A 245 -5.20 -0.95 -3.61
CA PRO A 245 -5.37 -0.42 -4.95
C PRO A 245 -6.64 -0.91 -5.65
N TYR A 246 -6.98 -2.18 -5.47
CA TYR A 246 -8.18 -2.78 -6.05
C TYR A 246 -9.45 -2.37 -5.29
N LEU A 247 -9.34 -2.19 -3.97
CA LEU A 247 -10.41 -1.65 -3.15
C LEU A 247 -10.75 -0.22 -3.57
N TYR A 248 -9.74 0.64 -3.78
CA TYR A 248 -9.95 2.01 -4.24
C TYR A 248 -10.43 2.04 -5.70
N LEU A 249 -9.87 1.20 -6.58
CA LEU A 249 -10.36 1.09 -7.96
C LEU A 249 -11.85 0.72 -8.02
N ALA A 250 -12.31 -0.16 -7.13
CA ALA A 250 -13.72 -0.51 -7.05
C ALA A 250 -14.62 0.69 -6.68
N THR A 251 -14.16 1.61 -5.82
CA THR A 251 -14.93 2.81 -5.49
C THR A 251 -14.99 3.76 -6.68
N ILE A 252 -13.89 3.92 -7.43
CA ILE A 252 -13.86 4.71 -8.67
C ILE A 252 -14.81 4.10 -9.73
N TYR A 253 -14.89 2.77 -9.84
CA TYR A 253 -15.84 2.11 -10.74
C TYR A 253 -17.29 2.33 -10.31
N ALA A 254 -17.59 2.24 -9.01
CA ALA A 254 -18.93 2.51 -8.50
C ALA A 254 -19.35 3.98 -8.68
N GLU A 255 -18.42 4.94 -8.58
CA GLU A 255 -18.64 6.36 -8.86
C GLU A 255 -19.04 6.61 -10.33
N ALA A 256 -18.67 5.72 -11.25
CA ALA A 256 -19.01 5.80 -12.68
C ALA A 256 -20.40 5.25 -13.04
N ALA A 257 -21.19 4.83 -12.05
CA ALA A 257 -22.51 4.27 -12.28
C ALA A 257 -23.43 5.32 -12.94
N GLY A 258 -24.08 4.93 -14.03
CA GLY A 258 -24.92 5.82 -14.84
C GLY A 258 -24.20 6.46 -16.03
N ASP A 259 -22.87 6.58 -15.99
CA ASP A 259 -22.09 7.34 -16.96
C ASP A 259 -21.70 6.54 -18.21
N CYS A 260 -21.44 5.23 -18.04
CA CYS A 260 -20.92 4.37 -19.09
C CYS A 260 -21.95 3.34 -19.53
N GLY A 261 -22.53 3.46 -20.73
CA GLY A 261 -23.43 2.45 -21.29
C GLY A 261 -24.64 3.05 -22.02
N SER A 262 -25.30 2.22 -22.83
CA SER A 262 -26.45 2.61 -23.66
C SER A 262 -27.81 2.35 -23.02
N ASN A 263 -27.88 1.41 -22.08
CA ASN A 263 -29.12 0.98 -21.42
C ASN A 263 -28.91 0.83 -19.90
N ALA A 264 -30.00 0.58 -19.17
CA ALA A 264 -29.99 0.51 -17.71
C ALA A 264 -29.06 -0.57 -17.13
N VAL A 265 -28.86 -1.68 -17.87
CA VAL A 265 -27.93 -2.75 -17.46
C VAL A 265 -26.49 -2.31 -17.65
N GLU A 266 -26.14 -1.85 -18.85
CA GLU A 266 -24.77 -1.40 -19.16
C GLU A 266 -24.34 -0.24 -18.26
N LYS A 267 -25.23 0.73 -18.01
CA LYS A 267 -24.98 1.88 -17.14
C LYS A 267 -24.65 1.52 -15.70
N ASN A 268 -25.15 0.38 -15.22
CA ASN A 268 -24.89 -0.11 -13.86
C ASN A 268 -23.98 -1.36 -13.84
N ALA A 269 -23.47 -1.79 -15.00
CA ALA A 269 -22.57 -2.94 -15.09
C ALA A 269 -21.24 -2.70 -14.36
N VAL A 270 -20.89 -1.43 -14.10
CA VAL A 270 -19.73 -1.04 -13.30
C VAL A 270 -19.74 -1.62 -11.89
N TYR A 271 -20.92 -1.90 -11.31
CA TYR A 271 -21.01 -2.55 -10.00
C TYR A 271 -20.50 -4.00 -10.03
N TRP A 272 -20.74 -4.76 -11.10
CA TRP A 272 -20.13 -6.08 -11.26
C TRP A 272 -18.60 -5.97 -11.36
N SER A 273 -18.10 -4.97 -12.08
CA SER A 273 -16.65 -4.73 -12.18
C SER A 273 -16.05 -4.37 -10.82
N ALA A 274 -16.72 -3.50 -10.06
CA ALA A 274 -16.32 -3.13 -8.70
C ALA A 274 -16.30 -4.35 -7.77
N ILE A 275 -17.34 -5.19 -7.79
CA ILE A 275 -17.41 -6.43 -7.01
C ILE A 275 -16.28 -7.40 -7.38
N ASN A 276 -15.92 -7.51 -8.66
CA ASN A 276 -14.79 -8.33 -9.10
C ASN A 276 -13.48 -7.82 -8.51
N LYS A 277 -13.21 -6.50 -8.56
CA LYS A 277 -11.99 -5.92 -7.95
C LYS A 277 -11.97 -6.10 -6.43
N LEU A 278 -13.11 -5.94 -5.74
CA LEU A 278 -13.21 -6.17 -4.29
C LEU A 278 -13.01 -7.64 -3.91
N SER A 279 -13.56 -8.56 -4.72
CA SER A 279 -13.40 -10.00 -4.51
C SER A 279 -11.94 -10.41 -4.67
N TYR A 280 -11.27 -9.85 -5.67
CA TYR A 280 -9.82 -10.02 -5.85
C TYR A 280 -9.04 -9.43 -4.68
N ALA A 281 -9.31 -8.18 -4.29
CA ALA A 281 -8.68 -7.53 -3.14
C ALA A 281 -8.78 -8.37 -1.86
N ARG A 282 -9.97 -8.89 -1.56
CA ARG A 282 -10.23 -9.77 -0.41
C ARG A 282 -9.45 -11.09 -0.49
N SER A 283 -9.24 -11.63 -1.70
CA SER A 283 -8.55 -12.91 -1.89
C SER A 283 -7.03 -12.81 -1.71
N ILE A 284 -6.43 -11.66 -2.01
CA ILE A 284 -4.98 -11.46 -1.95
C ILE A 284 -4.53 -10.80 -0.64
N ASP A 285 -5.42 -10.05 0.02
CA ASP A 285 -5.09 -9.23 1.18
C ASP A 285 -6.17 -9.38 2.28
N PRO A 286 -5.88 -10.17 3.33
CA PRO A 286 -6.78 -10.34 4.46
C PRO A 286 -7.07 -9.04 5.23
N GLU A 287 -6.21 -8.02 5.13
CA GLU A 287 -6.38 -6.76 5.88
C GLU A 287 -7.57 -5.95 5.37
N VAL A 288 -7.85 -6.03 4.08
CA VAL A 288 -8.96 -5.32 3.45
C VAL A 288 -10.23 -6.17 3.42
N ALA A 289 -10.20 -7.42 3.89
CA ALA A 289 -11.28 -8.38 3.71
C ALA A 289 -12.62 -7.91 4.29
N ASP A 290 -12.62 -7.31 5.47
CA ASP A 290 -13.82 -6.78 6.12
C ASP A 290 -14.39 -5.60 5.34
N LYS A 291 -13.54 -4.65 4.95
CA LYS A 291 -13.94 -3.47 4.17
C LYS A 291 -14.45 -3.87 2.79
N ALA A 292 -13.76 -4.80 2.13
CA ALA A 292 -14.16 -5.34 0.83
C ALA A 292 -15.50 -6.09 0.93
N THR A 293 -15.71 -6.89 1.97
CA THR A 293 -16.97 -7.63 2.17
C THR A 293 -18.15 -6.68 2.38
N LYS A 294 -17.97 -5.60 3.16
CA LYS A 294 -19.00 -4.55 3.32
C LYS A 294 -19.34 -3.88 2.00
N LEU A 295 -18.34 -3.51 1.21
CA LEU A 295 -18.55 -2.89 -0.11
C LEU A 295 -19.19 -3.86 -1.11
N ILE A 296 -18.80 -5.14 -1.11
CA ILE A 296 -19.44 -6.17 -1.94
C ILE A 296 -20.92 -6.26 -1.61
N SER A 297 -21.28 -6.34 -0.33
CA SER A 297 -22.69 -6.39 0.09
C SER A 297 -23.48 -5.17 -0.38
N ALA A 298 -22.89 -3.97 -0.30
CA ALA A 298 -23.53 -2.74 -0.76
C ALA A 298 -23.70 -2.71 -2.30
N TYR A 299 -22.63 -3.02 -3.03
CA TYR A 299 -22.66 -2.99 -4.50
C TYR A 299 -23.48 -4.12 -5.10
N SER A 300 -23.58 -5.28 -4.44
CA SER A 300 -24.48 -6.37 -4.85
C SER A 300 -25.95 -5.96 -4.86
N GLN A 301 -26.35 -5.01 -4.02
CA GLN A 301 -27.71 -4.46 -4.01
C GLN A 301 -27.95 -3.41 -5.12
N ALA A 302 -26.87 -2.90 -5.71
CA ALA A 302 -26.91 -1.85 -6.74
C ALA A 302 -26.72 -2.39 -8.16
N VAL A 303 -26.46 -3.70 -8.33
CA VAL A 303 -26.40 -4.31 -9.65
C VAL A 303 -27.76 -4.21 -10.36
N PRO A 304 -27.80 -4.26 -11.71
CA PRO A 304 -29.05 -4.27 -12.45
C PRO A 304 -30.05 -5.31 -11.93
N ASP A 305 -31.30 -4.88 -11.73
CA ASP A 305 -32.40 -5.76 -11.35
C ASP A 305 -32.57 -6.90 -12.38
N LYS A 306 -32.89 -8.09 -11.88
CA LYS A 306 -33.04 -9.29 -12.72
C LYS A 306 -34.17 -9.17 -13.73
N GLY A 307 -35.30 -8.56 -13.35
CA GLY A 307 -36.43 -8.33 -14.23
C GLY A 307 -36.08 -7.36 -15.35
N VAL A 308 -35.46 -6.22 -15.01
CA VAL A 308 -34.99 -5.22 -15.98
C VAL A 308 -33.95 -5.83 -16.93
N ALA A 309 -32.97 -6.57 -16.40
CA ALA A 309 -31.95 -7.22 -17.21
C ALA A 309 -32.56 -8.22 -18.19
N PHE A 310 -33.50 -9.04 -17.74
CA PHE A 310 -34.19 -10.01 -18.60
C PHE A 310 -35.02 -9.35 -19.70
N GLN A 311 -35.74 -8.26 -19.39
CA GLN A 311 -36.50 -7.47 -20.38
C GLN A 311 -35.59 -6.89 -21.48
N LEU A 312 -34.35 -6.57 -21.12
CA LEU A 312 -33.33 -6.07 -22.05
C LEU A 312 -32.51 -7.20 -22.70
N GLY A 313 -32.88 -8.47 -22.49
CA GLY A 313 -32.28 -9.63 -23.13
C GLY A 313 -31.04 -10.21 -22.44
N TYR A 314 -30.67 -9.69 -21.27
CA TYR A 314 -29.53 -10.18 -20.49
C TYR A 314 -29.93 -11.32 -19.54
N LYS A 315 -29.09 -12.35 -19.47
CA LYS A 315 -29.24 -13.53 -18.62
C LYS A 315 -28.02 -13.71 -17.74
N GLU A 316 -28.20 -14.45 -16.66
CA GLU A 316 -27.09 -14.82 -15.78
C GLU A 316 -26.03 -15.61 -16.56
N GLY A 317 -24.76 -15.24 -16.38
CA GLY A 317 -23.64 -15.81 -17.13
C GLY A 317 -23.28 -15.07 -18.42
N ASP A 318 -24.13 -14.16 -18.92
CA ASP A 318 -23.81 -13.37 -20.10
C ASP A 318 -22.59 -12.47 -19.87
N GLN A 319 -21.83 -12.21 -20.93
CA GLN A 319 -20.70 -11.29 -20.92
C GLN A 319 -21.15 -9.90 -21.35
N VAL A 320 -20.87 -8.89 -20.54
CA VAL A 320 -21.15 -7.48 -20.85
C VAL A 320 -19.83 -6.73 -20.90
N ARG A 321 -19.56 -6.06 -22.03
CA ARG A 321 -18.42 -5.16 -22.16
C ARG A 321 -18.83 -3.76 -21.69
N ILE A 322 -18.18 -3.28 -20.64
CA ILE A 322 -18.33 -1.91 -20.17
C ILE A 322 -17.42 -1.03 -21.03
N GLY A 323 -18.00 -0.05 -21.72
CA GLY A 323 -17.27 0.89 -22.56
C GLY A 323 -16.49 1.94 -21.76
N CYS A 324 -16.31 3.13 -22.36
CA CYS A 324 -15.65 4.30 -21.76
C CYS A 324 -14.22 4.01 -21.23
N TRP A 325 -13.75 4.82 -20.28
CA TRP A 325 -12.46 4.62 -19.62
C TRP A 325 -12.43 3.37 -18.72
N VAL A 326 -13.59 2.83 -18.33
CA VAL A 326 -13.69 1.59 -17.55
C VAL A 326 -13.16 0.43 -18.38
N ASN A 327 -13.65 0.21 -19.61
CA ASN A 327 -13.09 -0.76 -20.56
C ASN A 327 -12.79 -2.15 -19.96
N GLU A 328 -13.78 -2.76 -19.30
CA GLU A 328 -13.69 -4.10 -18.69
C GLU A 328 -14.82 -4.98 -19.23
N THR A 329 -14.61 -6.29 -19.25
CA THR A 329 -15.68 -7.26 -19.50
C THR A 329 -16.09 -7.90 -18.18
N VAL A 330 -17.39 -7.96 -17.92
CA VAL A 330 -17.96 -8.55 -16.70
C VAL A 330 -18.97 -9.63 -17.04
N THR A 331 -19.11 -10.59 -16.13
CA THR A 331 -20.16 -11.62 -16.19
C THR A 331 -21.37 -11.14 -15.42
N VAL A 332 -22.55 -11.19 -16.04
CA VAL A 332 -23.83 -10.91 -15.37
C VAL A 332 -24.04 -11.91 -14.24
N LYS A 333 -24.23 -11.40 -13.03
CA LYS A 333 -24.55 -12.19 -11.84
C LYS A 333 -25.62 -11.48 -11.02
N PHE A 334 -26.66 -12.21 -10.67
CA PHE A 334 -27.69 -11.72 -9.75
C PHE A 334 -27.40 -12.25 -8.34
N TYR A 335 -27.87 -11.54 -7.30
CA TYR A 335 -27.56 -11.81 -5.90
C TYR A 335 -28.82 -12.05 -5.07
#